data_AF-A0A225M338-F1
#
_entry.id   AF-A0A225M338-F1
#
_cell.length_a   1.000
_cell.length_b   1.000
_cell.length_c   1.000
_cell.angle_alpha   90.00
_cell.angle_beta   90.00
_cell.angle_gamma   90.00
#
_symmetry.space_group_name_H-M   'P 1'
#
loop_
_entity.id
_entity.type
_entity.pdbx_description
1 polymer ?
#
loop_
_entity_poly.entity_id
_entity_poly.type
_entity_poly.pdbx_seq_one_letter_code
_entity_poly.pdbx_strand_id
1 'polypeptide(L)'
;TYTYTITDGDGDSSTATLTITINGADDGVMVDVPGNRAASTPDEVTTDQVVFESGLTEGSATNEADTQVNASFTVKALDGLSESGAITLSYQDVDGVTQTKVLSRAEVEALGGTAQHIETQYGTLDLNGYHQAADGTLTIDYSYVLTKAPEVAGTDVLDKIGVTAADRNGDVDDTSSIAIKIVDDAPQAHADASSITEDATEATVSGNVLEDASSGATPGPDDVADTQGADGATVTGIISNNVPGNTADDSVSGELTIKGAYGTVVIHADGSYDYALDNNNLAVQGLLTTESLTDTYTYTITDGDGDSSTATLTITINGADDGVTVSVPVDDAATTPDGVTTDQVVFESGLAEGSATNGADTQVNASFTVKALDGLSESGAITLSYQDVDGVAQTKVLSRAEIEALGGTAQHIETQYGTLELNGYHQAADGT
;
A
#
# COMPACT_ATOMS: atom_id res chain seq x y z
N THR A 1 -72.89 -11.90 -32.05
CA THR A 1 -74.10 -11.91 -32.90
C THR A 1 -75.30 -12.29 -32.06
N TYR A 2 -76.37 -11.54 -32.15
CA TYR A 2 -77.62 -11.77 -31.41
C TYR A 2 -78.76 -11.97 -32.40
N THR A 3 -79.61 -12.96 -32.15
CA THR A 3 -80.81 -13.21 -32.95
C THR A 3 -82.01 -12.65 -32.20
N TYR A 4 -82.83 -11.86 -32.87
CA TYR A 4 -84.06 -11.32 -32.28
C TYR A 4 -85.25 -11.56 -33.20
N THR A 5 -86.40 -11.78 -32.56
CA THR A 5 -87.66 -12.06 -33.24
C THR A 5 -88.66 -10.98 -32.87
N ILE A 6 -89.19 -10.28 -33.86
CA ILE A 6 -90.31 -9.37 -33.69
C ILE A 6 -91.60 -10.14 -34.02
N THR A 7 -92.61 -10.03 -33.17
CA THR A 7 -93.94 -10.62 -33.40
C THR A 7 -94.96 -9.49 -33.34
N ASP A 8 -95.86 -9.41 -34.30
CA ASP A 8 -96.89 -8.37 -34.30
C ASP A 8 -98.14 -8.78 -33.47
N GLY A 9 -99.17 -7.96 -33.52
CA GLY A 9 -100.37 -8.10 -32.70
C GLY A 9 -101.31 -9.24 -33.10
N ASP A 10 -101.14 -9.86 -34.26
CA ASP A 10 -101.94 -11.02 -34.70
C ASP A 10 -101.18 -12.36 -34.61
N GLY A 11 -99.88 -12.30 -34.31
CA GLY A 11 -99.05 -13.45 -33.94
C GLY A 11 -98.02 -13.84 -34.98
N ASP A 12 -97.95 -13.12 -36.11
CA ASP A 12 -96.91 -13.33 -37.11
C ASP A 12 -95.57 -12.82 -36.62
N SER A 13 -94.51 -13.61 -36.82
CA SER A 13 -93.17 -13.30 -36.32
C SER A 13 -92.10 -13.34 -37.41
N SER A 14 -91.14 -12.42 -37.31
CA SER A 14 -89.98 -12.33 -38.19
C SER A 14 -88.71 -12.29 -37.37
N THR A 15 -87.73 -13.09 -37.76
CA THR A 15 -86.45 -13.21 -37.05
C THR A 15 -85.33 -12.60 -37.87
N ALA A 16 -84.51 -11.77 -37.23
CA ALA A 16 -83.33 -11.15 -37.82
C ALA A 16 -82.11 -11.33 -36.91
N THR A 17 -80.92 -11.24 -37.49
CA THR A 17 -79.65 -11.31 -36.77
C THR A 17 -78.99 -9.93 -36.72
N LEU A 18 -78.68 -9.47 -35.51
CA LEU A 18 -77.79 -8.33 -35.27
C LEU A 18 -76.37 -8.85 -35.04
N THR A 19 -75.49 -8.58 -36.00
CA THR A 19 -74.05 -8.77 -35.80
C THR A 19 -73.45 -7.44 -35.36
N ILE A 20 -73.01 -7.37 -34.10
CA ILE A 20 -72.13 -6.29 -33.65
C ILE A 20 -70.70 -6.78 -33.89
N THR A 21 -69.98 -6.09 -34.77
CA THR A 21 -68.55 -6.28 -34.98
C THR A 21 -67.83 -5.30 -34.07
N ILE A 22 -67.07 -5.81 -33.10
CA ILE A 22 -66.13 -5.01 -32.34
C ILE A 22 -64.83 -5.07 -33.12
N ASN A 23 -64.37 -3.92 -33.63
CA ASN A 23 -63.03 -3.82 -34.20
C ASN A 23 -62.08 -3.49 -33.05
N GLY A 24 -60.98 -4.23 -32.92
CA GLY A 24 -59.90 -3.85 -32.00
C GLY A 24 -59.31 -2.50 -32.41
N ALA A 25 -58.91 -1.72 -31.41
CA ALA A 25 -57.95 -0.63 -31.61
C ALA A 25 -56.55 -1.23 -31.47
N ASP A 26 -55.60 -0.69 -32.21
CA ASP A 26 -54.19 -1.03 -32.11
C ASP A 26 -53.64 -0.42 -30.81
N ASP A 27 -53.20 -1.27 -29.88
CA ASP A 27 -52.64 -0.89 -28.59
C ASP A 27 -51.13 -1.13 -28.62
N GLY A 28 -50.34 -0.05 -28.61
CA GLY A 28 -48.88 -0.17 -28.68
C GLY A 28 -48.25 -0.89 -27.49
N VAL A 29 -47.02 -1.38 -27.72
CA VAL A 29 -46.18 -2.00 -26.68
C VAL A 29 -45.40 -0.95 -25.89
N MET A 30 -45.22 -1.18 -24.60
CA MET A 30 -44.39 -0.36 -23.72
C MET A 30 -43.56 -1.24 -22.78
N VAL A 31 -42.28 -0.94 -22.65
CA VAL A 31 -41.34 -1.52 -21.69
C VAL A 31 -41.01 -0.46 -20.65
N ASP A 32 -41.29 -0.76 -19.39
CA ASP A 32 -40.87 0.08 -18.26
C ASP A 32 -39.91 -0.72 -17.40
N VAL A 33 -38.65 -0.31 -17.38
CA VAL A 33 -37.64 -0.81 -16.45
C VAL A 33 -37.64 0.16 -15.28
N PRO A 34 -38.27 -0.19 -14.13
CA PRO A 34 -38.36 0.72 -13.02
C PRO A 34 -36.96 1.06 -12.53
N GLY A 35 -36.70 2.35 -12.43
CA GLY A 35 -35.69 2.81 -11.51
C GLY A 35 -36.16 2.56 -10.08
N ASN A 36 -35.64 1.55 -9.38
CA ASN A 36 -36.00 1.33 -7.98
C ASN A 36 -35.41 2.42 -7.07
N ARG A 37 -36.18 3.49 -6.86
CA ARG A 37 -35.97 4.51 -5.82
C ARG A 37 -36.28 3.95 -4.42
N ALA A 38 -35.41 3.11 -3.86
CA ALA A 38 -35.23 2.96 -2.40
C ALA A 38 -34.13 1.95 -2.04
N ALA A 39 -32.90 2.42 -1.81
CA ALA A 39 -32.00 1.87 -0.81
C ALA A 39 -31.11 3.02 -0.29
N SER A 40 -31.03 3.17 1.02
CA SER A 40 -30.17 4.15 1.68
C SER A 40 -28.77 3.59 1.81
N THR A 41 -27.83 4.06 1.00
CA THR A 41 -26.41 4.05 1.36
C THR A 41 -26.10 5.25 2.27
N PRO A 42 -24.98 5.25 3.02
CA PRO A 42 -24.55 6.39 3.83
C PRO A 42 -24.32 7.72 3.08
N ASP A 43 -24.34 7.75 1.74
CA ASP A 43 -23.99 8.94 0.94
C ASP A 43 -25.02 9.39 -0.13
N GLU A 44 -26.31 9.03 0.00
CA GLU A 44 -27.44 9.65 -0.73
C GLU A 44 -27.25 9.91 -2.26
N VAL A 45 -26.58 9.03 -3.02
CA VAL A 45 -26.58 9.09 -4.50
C VAL A 45 -27.55 8.04 -5.07
N THR A 46 -28.61 8.52 -5.73
CA THR A 46 -29.71 7.71 -6.26
C THR A 46 -29.47 7.27 -7.71
N THR A 47 -29.07 6.01 -7.94
CA THR A 47 -29.36 5.24 -9.17
C THR A 47 -29.48 3.74 -8.85
N ASP A 48 -30.69 3.23 -8.98
CA ASP A 48 -31.14 1.91 -9.44
C ASP A 48 -30.05 0.84 -9.72
N GLN A 49 -30.11 -0.28 -9.00
CA GLN A 49 -29.33 -1.52 -9.22
C GLN A 49 -27.81 -1.34 -9.14
N VAL A 50 -27.32 -1.26 -7.90
CA VAL A 50 -25.89 -1.09 -7.59
C VAL A 50 -25.31 -2.42 -7.11
N VAL A 51 -24.14 -2.75 -7.60
CA VAL A 51 -23.25 -3.80 -7.06
C VAL A 51 -21.88 -3.17 -6.79
N PHE A 52 -21.12 -3.76 -5.87
CA PHE A 52 -19.81 -3.31 -5.46
C PHE A 52 -18.78 -4.39 -5.74
N GLU A 53 -17.65 -3.98 -6.29
CA GLU A 53 -16.52 -4.85 -6.57
C GLU A 53 -15.87 -5.38 -5.28
N SER A 54 -16.02 -4.64 -4.19
CA SER A 54 -15.57 -5.05 -2.85
C SER A 54 -16.10 -6.42 -2.42
N GLY A 55 -17.26 -6.84 -2.95
CA GLY A 55 -17.85 -8.15 -2.67
C GLY A 55 -17.30 -9.31 -3.52
N LEU A 56 -16.44 -9.05 -4.52
CA LEU A 56 -15.76 -10.07 -5.31
C LEU A 56 -14.69 -10.80 -4.47
N THR A 57 -14.17 -11.92 -4.99
CA THR A 57 -13.27 -12.83 -4.24
C THR A 57 -12.00 -12.12 -3.73
N GLU A 58 -11.48 -11.15 -4.48
CA GLU A 58 -10.30 -10.36 -4.12
C GLU A 58 -10.66 -8.98 -3.53
N GLY A 59 -11.95 -8.65 -3.43
CA GLY A 59 -12.40 -7.34 -2.96
C GLY A 59 -12.21 -7.11 -1.45
N SER A 60 -12.23 -5.84 -1.07
CA SER A 60 -11.98 -5.35 0.29
C SER A 60 -13.03 -5.78 1.33
N ALA A 61 -14.22 -6.22 0.90
CA ALA A 61 -15.33 -6.58 1.78
C ALA A 61 -16.20 -7.67 1.15
N THR A 62 -15.76 -8.93 1.24
CA THR A 62 -16.45 -10.11 0.69
C THR A 62 -17.83 -10.37 1.30
N ASN A 63 -18.85 -9.67 0.80
CA ASN A 63 -20.24 -9.84 1.15
C ASN A 63 -21.05 -10.18 -0.11
N GLU A 64 -21.68 -11.35 -0.13
CA GLU A 64 -22.49 -11.82 -1.27
C GLU A 64 -23.63 -10.85 -1.65
N ALA A 65 -24.12 -10.05 -0.70
CA ALA A 65 -25.15 -9.05 -0.98
C ALA A 65 -24.63 -7.87 -1.80
N ASP A 66 -23.32 -7.61 -1.79
CA ASP A 66 -22.71 -6.48 -2.47
C ASP A 66 -22.54 -6.76 -3.98
N THR A 67 -22.46 -8.03 -4.38
CA THR A 67 -22.36 -8.43 -5.81
C THR A 67 -23.70 -8.78 -6.44
N GLN A 68 -24.82 -8.72 -5.71
CA GLN A 68 -26.11 -9.23 -6.19
C GLN A 68 -27.23 -8.19 -6.21
N VAL A 69 -28.00 -8.19 -7.30
CA VAL A 69 -29.26 -7.45 -7.44
C VAL A 69 -30.39 -8.42 -7.76
N ASN A 70 -31.55 -8.22 -7.13
CA ASN A 70 -32.80 -8.86 -7.53
C ASN A 70 -33.83 -7.77 -7.85
N ALA A 71 -34.41 -7.80 -9.04
CA ALA A 71 -35.31 -6.75 -9.52
C ALA A 71 -36.29 -7.30 -10.56
N SER A 72 -37.13 -6.43 -11.10
CA SER A 72 -38.11 -6.78 -12.12
C SER A 72 -38.34 -5.61 -13.07
N PHE A 73 -38.65 -5.88 -14.32
CA PHE A 73 -39.17 -4.88 -15.25
C PHE A 73 -40.57 -5.27 -15.75
N THR A 74 -41.29 -4.32 -16.32
CA THR A 74 -42.64 -4.55 -16.82
C THR A 74 -42.76 -4.32 -18.32
N VAL A 75 -43.64 -5.10 -18.94
CA VAL A 75 -44.00 -4.97 -20.36
C VAL A 75 -45.51 -4.91 -20.46
N LYS A 76 -46.03 -3.91 -21.15
CA LYS A 76 -47.44 -3.80 -21.48
C LYS A 76 -47.62 -4.04 -22.97
N ALA A 77 -48.21 -5.18 -23.31
CA ALA A 77 -48.57 -5.56 -24.67
C ALA A 77 -50.01 -6.12 -24.66
N LEU A 78 -51.01 -5.24 -24.77
CA LEU A 78 -52.42 -5.63 -24.63
C LEU A 78 -52.89 -6.56 -25.75
N ASP A 79 -52.28 -6.46 -26.93
CA ASP A 79 -52.49 -7.37 -28.07
C ASP A 79 -51.75 -8.72 -27.94
N GLY A 80 -50.98 -8.87 -26.86
CA GLY A 80 -50.14 -10.02 -26.56
C GLY A 80 -48.75 -9.93 -27.22
N LEU A 81 -47.77 -10.61 -26.63
CA LEU A 81 -46.39 -10.64 -27.13
C LEU A 81 -46.27 -11.37 -28.49
N SER A 82 -45.29 -10.95 -29.28
CA SER A 82 -44.90 -11.60 -30.53
C SER A 82 -44.51 -13.07 -30.34
N GLU A 83 -44.84 -13.94 -31.29
CA GLU A 83 -44.60 -15.38 -31.13
C GLU A 83 -43.10 -15.73 -31.07
N SER A 84 -42.28 -15.15 -31.94
CA SER A 84 -40.88 -15.54 -32.14
C SER A 84 -39.84 -14.51 -31.70
N GLY A 85 -40.28 -13.31 -31.28
CA GLY A 85 -39.40 -12.21 -30.89
C GLY A 85 -40.07 -11.31 -29.87
N ALA A 86 -40.65 -11.93 -28.84
CA ALA A 86 -41.40 -11.25 -27.79
C ALA A 86 -40.54 -10.25 -27.03
N ILE A 87 -39.38 -10.71 -26.57
CA ILE A 87 -38.38 -9.89 -25.87
C ILE A 87 -37.03 -10.13 -26.53
N THR A 88 -36.32 -9.05 -26.82
CA THR A 88 -34.95 -9.07 -27.33
C THR A 88 -34.06 -8.31 -26.37
N LEU A 89 -32.97 -8.92 -25.94
CA LEU A 89 -31.96 -8.32 -25.09
C LEU A 89 -30.69 -8.08 -25.89
N SER A 90 -30.13 -6.87 -25.79
CA SER A 90 -28.82 -6.53 -26.37
C SER A 90 -27.85 -6.18 -25.27
N TYR A 91 -26.70 -6.86 -25.22
CA TYR A 91 -25.71 -6.75 -24.16
C TYR A 91 -24.31 -6.94 -24.74
N GLN A 92 -23.27 -6.58 -23.97
CA GLN A 92 -21.90 -7.00 -24.28
C GLN A 92 -21.61 -8.30 -23.54
N ASP A 93 -21.03 -9.28 -24.21
CA ASP A 93 -20.54 -10.50 -23.57
C ASP A 93 -19.19 -10.25 -22.84
N VAL A 94 -18.63 -11.31 -22.25
CA VAL A 94 -17.37 -11.29 -21.51
C VAL A 94 -16.17 -10.75 -22.30
N ASP A 95 -16.24 -10.77 -23.64
CA ASP A 95 -15.22 -10.27 -24.55
C ASP A 95 -15.50 -8.82 -25.02
N GLY A 96 -16.55 -8.17 -24.50
CA GLY A 96 -16.99 -6.84 -24.90
C GLY A 96 -17.69 -6.80 -26.27
N VAL A 97 -18.10 -7.95 -26.82
CA VAL A 97 -18.76 -8.02 -28.12
C VAL A 97 -20.26 -7.90 -27.93
N THR A 98 -20.91 -7.04 -28.72
CA THR A 98 -22.36 -6.90 -28.68
C THR A 98 -23.06 -8.19 -29.14
N GLN A 99 -23.84 -8.77 -28.25
CA GLN A 99 -24.68 -9.94 -28.49
C GLN A 99 -26.16 -9.58 -28.46
N THR A 100 -26.99 -10.52 -28.90
CA THR A 100 -28.43 -10.41 -28.83
C THR A 100 -29.06 -11.74 -28.41
N LYS A 101 -29.90 -11.72 -27.38
CA LYS A 101 -30.73 -12.85 -26.96
C LYS A 101 -32.19 -12.55 -27.31
N VAL A 102 -32.78 -13.37 -28.17
CA VAL A 102 -34.19 -13.27 -28.56
C VAL A 102 -34.97 -14.36 -27.85
N LEU A 103 -36.09 -13.99 -27.21
CA LEU A 103 -37.02 -14.88 -26.53
C LEU A 103 -38.36 -14.89 -27.28
N SER A 104 -38.86 -16.08 -27.53
CA SER A 104 -40.25 -16.32 -27.96
C SER A 104 -41.23 -16.04 -26.82
N ARG A 105 -42.51 -15.84 -27.15
CA ARG A 105 -43.56 -15.68 -26.12
C ARG A 105 -43.57 -16.87 -25.14
N ALA A 106 -43.44 -18.10 -25.67
CA ALA A 106 -43.45 -19.30 -24.86
C ALA A 106 -42.26 -19.36 -23.87
N GLU A 107 -41.08 -18.87 -24.26
CA GLU A 107 -39.93 -18.78 -23.36
C GLU A 107 -40.13 -17.72 -22.27
N VAL A 108 -40.72 -16.56 -22.61
CA VAL A 108 -41.05 -15.50 -21.64
C VAL A 108 -42.08 -15.99 -20.61
N GLU A 109 -43.15 -16.65 -21.06
CA GLU A 109 -44.19 -17.22 -20.18
C GLU A 109 -43.65 -18.36 -19.29
N ALA A 110 -42.53 -18.98 -19.68
CA ALA A 110 -41.92 -20.08 -18.96
C ALA A 110 -40.85 -19.65 -17.94
N LEU A 111 -40.50 -18.36 -17.84
CA LEU A 111 -39.38 -17.88 -17.00
C LEU A 111 -39.49 -18.30 -15.53
N GLY A 112 -40.71 -18.36 -14.97
CA GLY A 112 -40.94 -18.82 -13.59
C GLY A 112 -40.67 -20.31 -13.33
N GLY A 113 -40.37 -21.10 -14.36
CA GLY A 113 -39.95 -22.50 -14.24
C GLY A 113 -38.69 -22.85 -15.05
N THR A 114 -38.33 -22.06 -16.06
CA THR A 114 -37.15 -22.22 -16.91
C THR A 114 -36.48 -20.87 -17.10
N ALA A 115 -35.57 -20.52 -16.18
CA ALA A 115 -34.83 -19.28 -16.25
C ALA A 115 -33.99 -19.18 -17.53
N GLN A 116 -33.76 -17.95 -18.00
CA GLN A 116 -32.85 -17.65 -19.10
C GLN A 116 -31.60 -16.98 -18.55
N HIS A 117 -30.47 -17.64 -18.78
CA HIS A 117 -29.16 -17.21 -18.29
C HIS A 117 -28.38 -16.47 -19.38
N ILE A 118 -27.79 -15.34 -19.01
CA ILE A 118 -27.08 -14.43 -19.90
C ILE A 118 -25.79 -14.01 -19.22
N GLU A 119 -24.66 -14.42 -19.81
CA GLU A 119 -23.34 -13.91 -19.43
C GLU A 119 -23.14 -12.54 -20.08
N THR A 120 -23.04 -11.52 -19.26
CA THR A 120 -22.73 -10.14 -19.66
C THR A 120 -21.23 -9.89 -19.55
N GLN A 121 -20.78 -8.67 -19.79
CA GLN A 121 -19.37 -8.32 -19.74
C GLN A 121 -18.78 -8.45 -18.34
N TYR A 122 -19.55 -8.10 -17.30
CA TYR A 122 -19.07 -8.02 -15.91
C TYR A 122 -19.79 -8.99 -14.98
N GLY A 123 -20.95 -9.52 -15.38
CA GLY A 123 -21.74 -10.38 -14.53
C GLY A 123 -22.62 -11.36 -15.27
N THR A 124 -23.56 -11.91 -14.53
CA THR A 124 -24.59 -12.82 -15.03
C THR A 124 -25.96 -12.21 -14.78
N LEU A 125 -26.79 -12.15 -15.82
CA LEU A 125 -28.21 -11.82 -15.73
C LEU A 125 -29.06 -13.08 -15.92
N ASP A 126 -29.86 -13.43 -14.91
CA ASP A 126 -30.85 -14.51 -14.98
C ASP A 126 -32.25 -13.91 -15.00
N LEU A 127 -32.97 -14.09 -16.11
CA LEU A 127 -34.42 -13.84 -16.14
C LEU A 127 -35.12 -15.07 -15.55
N ASN A 128 -35.81 -14.92 -14.42
CA ASN A 128 -36.20 -16.05 -13.57
C ASN A 128 -37.65 -16.01 -13.04
N GLY A 129 -38.42 -14.98 -13.41
CA GLY A 129 -39.82 -14.87 -13.02
C GLY A 129 -40.69 -14.28 -14.11
N TYR A 130 -41.95 -14.70 -14.13
CA TYR A 130 -42.98 -14.16 -15.01
C TYR A 130 -44.31 -14.10 -14.28
N HIS A 131 -44.89 -12.91 -14.25
CA HIS A 131 -46.20 -12.65 -13.66
C HIS A 131 -47.04 -11.77 -14.58
N GLN A 132 -48.26 -12.20 -14.88
CA GLN A 132 -49.24 -11.39 -15.62
C GLN A 132 -50.31 -10.85 -14.66
N ALA A 133 -50.42 -9.53 -14.59
CA ALA A 133 -51.47 -8.85 -13.85
C ALA A 133 -52.81 -8.86 -14.62
N ALA A 134 -53.91 -8.65 -13.90
CA ALA A 134 -55.25 -8.66 -14.48
C ALA A 134 -55.50 -7.52 -15.50
N ASP A 135 -54.68 -6.47 -15.48
CA ASP A 135 -54.73 -5.35 -16.42
C ASP A 135 -53.90 -5.56 -17.69
N GLY A 136 -53.28 -6.75 -17.84
CA GLY A 136 -52.45 -7.11 -18.99
C GLY A 136 -50.97 -6.73 -18.83
N THR A 137 -50.57 -6.10 -17.73
CA THR A 137 -49.16 -5.81 -17.45
C THR A 137 -48.40 -7.11 -17.15
N LEU A 138 -47.31 -7.32 -17.86
CA LEU A 138 -46.39 -8.43 -17.65
C LEU A 138 -45.24 -7.95 -16.76
N THR A 139 -44.89 -8.69 -15.72
CA THR A 139 -43.72 -8.45 -14.88
C THR A 139 -42.74 -9.59 -15.11
N ILE A 140 -41.49 -9.24 -15.41
CA ILE A 140 -40.39 -10.18 -15.60
C ILE A 140 -39.40 -9.93 -14.47
N ASP A 141 -39.20 -10.93 -13.62
CA ASP A 141 -38.21 -10.87 -12.54
C ASP A 141 -36.86 -11.35 -13.05
N TYR A 142 -35.82 -10.77 -12.47
CA TYR A 142 -34.45 -11.15 -12.76
C TYR A 142 -33.54 -10.99 -11.54
N SER A 143 -32.44 -11.73 -11.59
CA SER A 143 -31.29 -11.55 -10.70
C SER A 143 -30.05 -11.23 -11.51
N TYR A 144 -29.22 -10.34 -11.00
CA TYR A 144 -27.89 -10.06 -11.51
C TYR A 144 -26.85 -10.41 -10.45
N VAL A 145 -25.75 -11.03 -10.87
CA VAL A 145 -24.58 -11.29 -10.02
C VAL A 145 -23.34 -10.75 -10.72
N LEU A 146 -22.62 -9.83 -10.09
CA LEU A 146 -21.32 -9.35 -10.52
C LEU A 146 -20.31 -10.48 -10.36
N THR A 147 -19.56 -10.78 -11.42
CA THR A 147 -18.57 -11.88 -11.43
C THR A 147 -17.17 -11.42 -11.80
N LYS A 148 -17.03 -10.21 -12.34
CA LYS A 148 -15.78 -9.65 -12.85
C LYS A 148 -15.77 -8.13 -12.66
N ALA A 149 -14.68 -7.62 -12.09
CA ALA A 149 -14.40 -6.19 -11.99
C ALA A 149 -14.16 -5.56 -13.38
N PRO A 150 -14.66 -4.35 -13.65
CA PRO A 150 -14.27 -3.55 -14.81
C PRO A 150 -12.84 -3.04 -14.69
N GLU A 151 -12.06 -3.20 -15.76
CA GLU A 151 -10.66 -2.75 -15.79
C GLU A 151 -10.57 -1.25 -16.17
N VAL A 152 -11.13 -0.35 -15.36
CA VAL A 152 -11.24 1.09 -15.66
C VAL A 152 -11.08 1.97 -14.40
N ALA A 153 -9.86 2.47 -14.17
CA ALA A 153 -9.53 3.32 -13.02
C ALA A 153 -10.54 4.43 -12.67
N GLY A 154 -10.89 4.51 -11.39
CA GLY A 154 -11.42 5.67 -10.69
C GLY A 154 -12.82 6.10 -11.11
N THR A 155 -13.58 5.24 -11.79
CA THR A 155 -14.96 5.55 -12.21
C THR A 155 -15.89 4.34 -12.13
N ASP A 156 -17.04 4.53 -11.49
CA ASP A 156 -18.15 3.58 -11.56
C ASP A 156 -18.53 3.24 -13.01
N VAL A 157 -18.63 1.95 -13.32
CA VAL A 157 -18.99 1.45 -14.65
C VAL A 157 -20.46 1.03 -14.70
N LEU A 158 -21.08 1.14 -15.88
CA LEU A 158 -22.44 0.65 -16.12
C LEU A 158 -22.42 -0.59 -17.01
N ASP A 159 -22.97 -1.69 -16.51
CA ASP A 159 -23.35 -2.83 -17.34
C ASP A 159 -24.75 -2.59 -17.90
N LYS A 160 -24.87 -2.40 -19.22
CA LYS A 160 -26.10 -1.98 -19.87
C LYS A 160 -26.66 -3.07 -20.78
N ILE A 161 -27.87 -3.52 -20.45
CA ILE A 161 -28.62 -4.50 -21.21
C ILE A 161 -29.85 -3.81 -21.82
N GLY A 162 -29.83 -3.55 -23.12
CA GLY A 162 -30.97 -3.02 -23.86
C GLY A 162 -32.12 -4.03 -23.87
N VAL A 163 -33.35 -3.55 -23.63
CA VAL A 163 -34.55 -4.38 -23.60
C VAL A 163 -35.51 -3.88 -24.67
N THR A 164 -35.82 -4.76 -25.62
CA THR A 164 -36.81 -4.51 -26.66
C THR A 164 -37.97 -5.48 -26.51
N ALA A 165 -39.21 -4.99 -26.55
CA ALA A 165 -40.40 -5.85 -26.61
C ALA A 165 -41.15 -5.62 -27.92
N ALA A 166 -41.69 -6.71 -28.48
CA ALA A 166 -42.56 -6.65 -29.65
C ALA A 166 -43.88 -7.38 -29.37
N ASP A 167 -44.98 -6.81 -29.85
CA ASP A 167 -46.29 -7.44 -29.75
C ASP A 167 -46.64 -8.29 -30.98
N ARG A 168 -47.84 -8.88 -30.98
CA ARG A 168 -48.30 -9.75 -32.06
C ARG A 168 -48.59 -9.02 -33.37
N ASN A 169 -48.87 -7.72 -33.32
CA ASN A 169 -49.26 -6.93 -34.48
C ASN A 169 -48.05 -6.25 -35.16
N GLY A 170 -46.91 -6.21 -34.46
CA GLY A 170 -45.62 -5.76 -34.97
C GLY A 170 -45.14 -4.45 -34.33
N ASP A 171 -45.86 -3.91 -33.35
CA ASP A 171 -45.39 -2.76 -32.57
C ASP A 171 -44.19 -3.15 -31.72
N VAL A 172 -43.25 -2.22 -31.57
CA VAL A 172 -41.97 -2.40 -30.88
C VAL A 172 -41.69 -1.23 -29.95
N ASP A 173 -41.20 -1.52 -28.75
CA ASP A 173 -40.56 -0.56 -27.86
C ASP A 173 -39.12 -1.03 -27.59
N ASP A 174 -38.16 -0.20 -27.97
CA ASP A 174 -36.72 -0.43 -27.88
C ASP A 174 -36.00 0.64 -27.04
N THR A 175 -36.75 1.43 -26.26
CA THR A 175 -36.22 2.62 -25.59
C THR A 175 -35.65 2.36 -24.19
N SER A 176 -35.91 1.18 -23.63
CA SER A 176 -35.58 0.82 -22.25
C SER A 176 -34.34 -0.06 -22.13
N SER A 177 -33.66 0.03 -20.99
CA SER A 177 -32.50 -0.81 -20.67
C SER A 177 -32.42 -1.09 -19.19
N ILE A 178 -31.98 -2.30 -18.83
CA ILE A 178 -31.45 -2.60 -17.51
C ILE A 178 -30.04 -2.01 -17.44
N ALA A 179 -29.74 -1.25 -16.39
CA ALA A 179 -28.44 -0.68 -16.15
C ALA A 179 -28.01 -1.06 -14.73
N ILE A 180 -26.91 -1.79 -14.61
CA ILE A 180 -26.29 -2.14 -13.33
C ILE A 180 -25.12 -1.20 -13.12
N LYS A 181 -25.16 -0.43 -12.03
CA LYS A 181 -24.02 0.38 -11.60
C LYS A 181 -23.06 -0.50 -10.81
N ILE A 182 -21.83 -0.59 -11.29
CA ILE A 182 -20.73 -1.28 -10.65
C ILE A 182 -19.89 -0.20 -9.97
N VAL A 183 -19.79 -0.29 -8.65
CA VAL A 183 -18.97 0.61 -7.83
C VAL A 183 -17.61 -0.04 -7.63
N ASP A 184 -16.61 0.73 -8.02
CA ASP A 184 -15.20 0.42 -7.96
C ASP A 184 -14.70 0.22 -6.51
N ASP A 185 -13.72 -0.67 -6.35
CA ASP A 185 -13.07 -1.02 -5.09
C ASP A 185 -11.58 -0.70 -5.14
N ALA A 186 -11.24 0.59 -5.00
CA ALA A 186 -9.88 1.08 -5.06
C ALA A 186 -8.96 0.59 -3.90
N PRO A 187 -7.65 0.50 -4.11
CA PRO A 187 -6.67 0.09 -3.11
C PRO A 187 -6.53 1.13 -1.99
N GLN A 188 -6.19 0.65 -0.80
CA GLN A 188 -5.86 1.46 0.37
C GLN A 188 -4.55 0.98 1.01
N ALA A 189 -3.55 1.87 0.99
CA ALA A 189 -2.24 1.64 1.60
C ALA A 189 -2.22 2.12 3.06
N HIS A 190 -1.55 1.39 3.94
CA HIS A 190 -1.41 1.63 5.36
C HIS A 190 0.06 1.81 5.75
N ALA A 191 0.33 2.45 6.89
CA ALA A 191 1.72 2.75 7.25
C ALA A 191 2.41 1.53 7.86
N ASP A 192 3.60 1.22 7.36
CA ASP A 192 4.43 0.10 7.81
C ASP A 192 5.60 0.59 8.65
N ALA A 193 6.02 -0.25 9.60
CA ALA A 193 7.14 0.05 10.46
C ALA A 193 8.04 -1.16 10.72
N SER A 194 9.33 -0.92 10.77
CA SER A 194 10.34 -1.90 11.17
C SER A 194 11.46 -1.23 11.94
N SER A 195 12.28 -2.05 12.61
CA SER A 195 13.43 -1.55 13.35
C SER A 195 14.63 -2.48 13.22
N ILE A 196 15.81 -1.89 13.21
CA ILE A 196 17.10 -2.57 13.27
C ILE A 196 17.98 -1.89 14.32
N THR A 197 18.86 -2.63 14.97
CA THR A 197 19.90 -2.04 15.83
C THR A 197 21.17 -1.97 15.01
N GLU A 198 21.92 -0.88 15.13
CA GLU A 198 23.25 -0.83 14.52
C GLU A 198 24.17 -1.94 15.07
N ASP A 199 25.23 -2.26 14.33
CA ASP A 199 26.17 -3.35 14.62
C ASP A 199 25.53 -4.73 14.79
N ALA A 200 24.27 -4.88 14.37
CA ALA A 200 23.64 -6.18 14.26
C ALA A 200 24.49 -7.10 13.38
N THR A 201 24.58 -8.37 13.78
CA THR A 201 25.37 -9.38 13.04
C THR A 201 24.95 -9.46 11.57
N GLU A 202 23.65 -9.33 11.32
CA GLU A 202 23.08 -9.11 9.99
C GLU A 202 22.58 -7.66 9.95
N ALA A 203 23.22 -6.82 9.15
CA ALA A 203 22.86 -5.41 8.99
C ALA A 203 21.65 -5.23 8.05
N THR A 204 20.69 -6.15 8.10
CA THR A 204 19.51 -6.17 7.24
C THR A 204 18.24 -6.50 8.02
N VAL A 205 17.10 -5.93 7.60
CA VAL A 205 15.76 -6.26 8.11
C VAL A 205 14.80 -6.38 6.94
N SER A 206 13.91 -7.38 6.96
CA SER A 206 12.94 -7.63 5.90
C SER A 206 11.50 -7.56 6.40
N GLY A 207 10.58 -7.31 5.48
CA GLY A 207 9.14 -7.24 5.75
C GLY A 207 8.32 -7.25 4.45
N ASN A 208 7.03 -6.96 4.55
CA ASN A 208 6.14 -6.78 3.41
C ASN A 208 5.23 -5.58 3.71
N VAL A 209 5.03 -4.68 2.74
CA VAL A 209 4.11 -3.53 2.89
C VAL A 209 2.66 -3.84 2.51
N LEU A 210 2.43 -4.89 1.70
CA LEU A 210 1.10 -5.34 1.32
C LEU A 210 0.49 -6.31 2.34
N GLU A 211 1.33 -7.07 3.04
CA GLU A 211 0.93 -8.11 3.99
C GLU A 211 1.49 -7.82 5.39
N ASP A 212 0.70 -8.05 6.45
CA ASP A 212 1.11 -7.98 7.87
C ASP A 212 2.20 -9.04 8.26
N ALA A 213 2.69 -9.82 7.29
CA ALA A 213 3.69 -10.87 7.52
C ALA A 213 5.12 -10.32 7.47
N SER A 214 5.55 -9.61 8.51
CA SER A 214 6.97 -9.31 8.70
C SER A 214 7.76 -10.57 9.08
N SER A 215 8.58 -11.08 8.15
CA SER A 215 9.52 -12.16 8.45
C SER A 215 10.76 -11.62 9.19
N GLY A 216 10.67 -11.43 10.50
CA GLY A 216 11.84 -11.21 11.37
C GLY A 216 12.01 -9.80 11.95
N ALA A 217 11.17 -8.83 11.58
CA ALA A 217 11.02 -7.59 12.33
C ALA A 217 10.02 -7.79 13.50
N THR A 218 10.08 -6.93 14.52
CA THR A 218 8.97 -6.81 15.47
C THR A 218 7.94 -5.91 14.79
N PRO A 219 6.74 -6.39 14.42
CA PRO A 219 5.72 -5.54 13.81
C PRO A 219 5.47 -4.32 14.70
N GLY A 220 5.34 -3.15 14.07
CA GLY A 220 4.85 -1.97 14.77
C GLY A 220 3.40 -2.18 15.25
N PRO A 221 2.92 -1.44 16.27
CA PRO A 221 1.53 -1.55 16.72
C PRO A 221 0.49 -1.08 15.68
N ASP A 222 0.93 -0.43 14.60
CA ASP A 222 0.10 0.14 13.54
C ASP A 222 0.28 -0.60 12.19
N ASP A 223 0.98 -1.74 12.18
CA ASP A 223 1.17 -2.57 10.99
C ASP A 223 -0.17 -3.25 10.64
N VAL A 224 -0.77 -2.82 9.53
CA VAL A 224 -2.08 -3.26 9.05
C VAL A 224 -1.92 -3.57 7.57
N ALA A 225 -2.30 -4.79 7.17
CA ALA A 225 -2.24 -5.19 5.76
C ALA A 225 -3.00 -4.20 4.87
N ASP A 226 -2.40 -3.90 3.71
CA ASP A 226 -3.01 -3.05 2.69
C ASP A 226 -4.26 -3.71 2.10
N THR A 227 -5.22 -2.86 1.74
CA THR A 227 -6.36 -3.28 0.93
C THR A 227 -5.97 -3.15 -0.54
N GLN A 228 -6.03 -4.24 -1.28
CA GLN A 228 -5.57 -4.30 -2.66
C GLN A 228 -6.64 -3.94 -3.70
N GLY A 229 -7.91 -3.87 -3.30
CA GLY A 229 -9.02 -3.75 -4.22
C GLY A 229 -9.35 -5.06 -4.93
N ALA A 230 -10.44 -5.08 -5.69
CA ALA A 230 -10.93 -6.30 -6.35
C ALA A 230 -10.06 -6.78 -7.53
N ASP A 231 -9.16 -5.94 -8.02
CA ASP A 231 -8.23 -6.25 -9.13
C ASP A 231 -6.83 -6.68 -8.65
N GLY A 232 -6.58 -6.63 -7.34
CA GLY A 232 -5.28 -6.89 -6.74
C GLY A 232 -4.28 -5.77 -7.00
N ALA A 233 -3.41 -5.48 -6.02
CA ALA A 233 -2.48 -4.35 -6.07
C ALA A 233 -1.02 -4.79 -5.95
N THR A 234 -0.16 -4.00 -6.59
CA THR A 234 1.29 -4.20 -6.56
C THR A 234 2.00 -2.91 -6.22
N VAL A 235 3.20 -3.00 -5.64
CA VAL A 235 4.04 -1.83 -5.44
C VAL A 235 4.57 -1.34 -6.79
N THR A 236 4.25 -0.09 -7.13
CA THR A 236 4.63 0.55 -8.40
C THR A 236 5.58 1.73 -8.23
N GLY A 237 5.78 2.19 -6.99
CA GLY A 237 6.65 3.32 -6.72
C GLY A 237 7.20 3.33 -5.30
N ILE A 238 8.39 3.92 -5.15
CA ILE A 238 8.97 4.24 -3.85
C ILE A 238 9.87 5.48 -3.96
N ILE A 239 9.81 6.35 -2.96
CA ILE A 239 10.68 7.52 -2.82
C ILE A 239 11.23 7.62 -1.40
N SER A 240 12.42 8.20 -1.24
CA SER A 240 12.97 8.52 0.09
C SER A 240 12.46 9.88 0.57
N ASN A 241 11.88 9.93 1.77
CA ASN A 241 11.49 11.18 2.42
C ASN A 241 12.70 11.89 3.05
N ASN A 242 13.72 11.13 3.47
CA ASN A 242 14.94 11.66 4.12
C ASN A 242 15.95 12.22 3.12
N VAL A 243 15.94 11.75 1.87
CA VAL A 243 16.83 12.23 0.80
C VAL A 243 15.99 12.67 -0.41
N PRO A 244 15.33 13.85 -0.36
CA PRO A 244 14.49 14.32 -1.44
C PRO A 244 15.24 14.42 -2.77
N GLY A 245 14.65 13.88 -3.83
CA GLY A 245 15.23 13.87 -5.18
C GLY A 245 15.97 12.58 -5.53
N ASN A 246 16.20 11.68 -4.57
CA ASN A 246 16.51 10.29 -4.90
C ASN A 246 15.26 9.65 -5.52
N THR A 247 15.43 9.06 -6.69
CA THR A 247 14.42 8.22 -7.35
C THR A 247 14.85 6.77 -7.24
N ALA A 248 13.88 5.85 -7.18
CA ALA A 248 14.20 4.44 -7.24
C ALA A 248 14.91 4.10 -8.56
N ASP A 249 15.90 3.22 -8.49
CA ASP A 249 16.46 2.55 -9.65
C ASP A 249 15.62 1.30 -9.94
N ASP A 250 15.17 1.17 -11.20
CA ASP A 250 14.45 -0.01 -11.71
C ASP A 250 15.48 -0.87 -12.46
N SER A 251 16.30 -1.58 -11.68
CA SER A 251 17.38 -2.42 -12.21
C SER A 251 16.87 -3.74 -12.76
N VAL A 252 15.69 -4.19 -12.33
CA VAL A 252 15.03 -5.44 -12.72
C VAL A 252 13.52 -5.22 -12.65
N SER A 253 12.78 -5.65 -13.69
CA SER A 253 11.31 -5.49 -13.78
C SER A 253 10.60 -5.88 -12.48
N GLY A 254 10.07 -4.89 -11.76
CA GLY A 254 9.29 -5.08 -10.53
C GLY A 254 10.10 -5.03 -9.22
N GLU A 255 11.41 -4.72 -9.29
CA GLU A 255 12.27 -4.46 -8.14
C GLU A 255 12.69 -2.98 -8.14
N LEU A 256 12.41 -2.28 -7.04
CA LEU A 256 12.72 -0.88 -6.87
C LEU A 256 13.78 -0.72 -5.76
N THR A 257 14.96 -0.22 -6.13
CA THR A 257 16.03 0.07 -5.16
C THR A 257 16.10 1.56 -4.87
N ILE A 258 16.02 1.96 -3.59
CA ILE A 258 16.06 3.35 -3.16
C ILE A 258 17.00 3.56 -1.97
N LYS A 259 17.93 4.50 -2.11
CA LYS A 259 18.85 4.89 -1.04
C LYS A 259 18.21 5.93 -0.11
N GLY A 260 18.18 5.63 1.19
CA GLY A 260 17.81 6.54 2.28
C GLY A 260 19.01 7.32 2.83
N ALA A 261 18.85 7.91 4.02
CA ALA A 261 19.92 8.62 4.69
C ALA A 261 20.87 7.66 5.43
N TYR A 262 20.35 6.54 5.93
CA TYR A 262 21.06 5.60 6.80
C TYR A 262 21.15 4.19 6.21
N GLY A 263 20.35 3.86 5.20
CA GLY A 263 20.43 2.58 4.51
C GLY A 263 19.86 2.60 3.09
N THR A 264 19.60 1.42 2.56
CA THR A 264 19.01 1.21 1.23
C THR A 264 17.86 0.21 1.35
N VAL A 265 16.72 0.54 0.74
CA VAL A 265 15.59 -0.38 0.59
C VAL A 265 15.61 -0.97 -0.82
N VAL A 266 15.42 -2.28 -0.90
CA VAL A 266 15.00 -2.99 -2.11
C VAL A 266 13.57 -3.46 -1.85
N ILE A 267 12.60 -3.02 -2.65
CA ILE A 267 11.19 -3.41 -2.54
C ILE A 267 10.70 -4.03 -3.84
N HIS A 268 9.87 -5.07 -3.75
CA HIS A 268 9.35 -5.81 -4.89
C HIS A 268 7.86 -5.51 -5.11
N ALA A 269 7.36 -5.84 -6.29
CA ALA A 269 5.96 -5.65 -6.67
C ALA A 269 4.96 -6.35 -5.73
N ASP A 270 5.35 -7.47 -5.10
CA ASP A 270 4.54 -8.21 -4.12
C ASP A 270 4.57 -7.61 -2.70
N GLY A 271 5.18 -6.43 -2.56
CA GLY A 271 5.32 -5.71 -1.31
C GLY A 271 6.49 -6.13 -0.43
N SER A 272 7.13 -7.27 -0.73
CA SER A 272 8.29 -7.73 0.05
C SER A 272 9.46 -6.76 -0.08
N TYR A 273 10.12 -6.45 1.03
CA TYR A 273 11.28 -5.55 1.06
C TYR A 273 12.42 -6.06 1.93
N ASP A 274 13.62 -5.62 1.59
CA ASP A 274 14.84 -5.73 2.38
C ASP A 274 15.44 -4.34 2.60
N TYR A 275 15.66 -3.96 3.85
CA TYR A 275 16.43 -2.77 4.21
C TYR A 275 17.84 -3.20 4.63
N ALA A 276 18.86 -2.65 3.98
CA ALA A 276 20.26 -2.79 4.34
C ALA A 276 20.79 -1.52 5.00
N LEU A 277 21.20 -1.62 6.27
CA LEU A 277 21.78 -0.52 7.04
C LEU A 277 23.21 -0.23 6.56
N ASP A 278 23.54 1.04 6.33
CA ASP A 278 24.92 1.48 6.11
C ASP A 278 25.65 1.64 7.45
N ASN A 279 26.18 0.54 7.96
CA ASN A 279 26.88 0.50 9.24
C ASN A 279 28.24 1.23 9.22
N ASN A 280 28.66 1.80 8.08
CA ASN A 280 29.81 2.71 8.02
C ASN A 280 29.38 4.18 8.17
N ASN A 281 28.07 4.46 8.26
CA ASN A 281 27.57 5.80 8.46
C ASN A 281 27.88 6.26 9.88
N LEU A 282 28.68 7.33 10.00
CA LEU A 282 29.15 7.85 11.28
C LEU A 282 28.04 8.42 12.16
N ALA A 283 26.91 8.84 11.57
CA ALA A 283 25.75 9.25 12.34
C ALA A 283 25.04 8.05 12.97
N VAL A 284 25.08 6.89 12.30
CA VAL A 284 24.58 5.62 12.84
C VAL A 284 25.48 5.19 13.99
N GLN A 285 26.79 5.03 13.73
CA GLN A 285 27.83 4.67 14.71
C GLN A 285 28.02 5.66 15.88
N GLY A 286 27.31 6.78 15.87
CA GLY A 286 27.36 7.75 16.96
C GLY A 286 26.17 7.63 17.91
N LEU A 287 25.27 6.66 17.70
CA LEU A 287 24.04 6.55 18.48
C LEU A 287 24.29 5.84 19.80
N LEU A 288 23.92 6.51 20.89
CA LEU A 288 23.86 5.84 22.18
C LEU A 288 22.74 4.80 22.20
N THR A 289 22.84 3.79 23.08
CA THR A 289 21.77 2.78 23.33
C THR A 289 20.36 3.33 23.63
N THR A 290 20.24 4.63 23.92
CA THR A 290 18.96 5.32 24.17
C THR A 290 18.50 6.22 23.02
N GLU A 291 19.28 6.30 21.95
CA GLU A 291 19.05 7.13 20.79
C GLU A 291 18.66 6.29 19.57
N SER A 292 18.03 6.95 18.60
CA SER A 292 17.62 6.31 17.36
C SER A 292 17.57 7.31 16.21
N LEU A 293 17.79 6.80 15.00
CA LEU A 293 17.54 7.51 13.74
C LEU A 293 16.42 6.83 12.97
N THR A 294 15.88 7.51 11.95
CA THR A 294 14.78 6.99 11.15
C THR A 294 15.01 7.24 9.67
N ASP A 295 14.85 6.21 8.86
CA ASP A 295 14.63 6.32 7.42
C ASP A 295 13.14 6.08 7.11
N THR A 296 12.52 7.01 6.37
CA THR A 296 11.13 6.96 5.95
C THR A 296 11.06 6.99 4.43
N TYR A 297 10.26 6.10 3.88
CA TYR A 297 10.01 5.95 2.46
C TYR A 297 8.51 6.05 2.20
N THR A 298 8.11 6.77 1.15
CA THR A 298 6.72 6.77 0.68
C THR A 298 6.64 5.77 -0.47
N TYR A 299 5.82 4.73 -0.31
CA TYR A 299 5.57 3.76 -1.37
C TYR A 299 4.19 4.00 -2.00
N THR A 300 4.04 3.53 -3.23
CA THR A 300 2.80 3.59 -4.01
C THR A 300 2.39 2.17 -4.37
N ILE A 301 1.14 1.83 -4.08
CA ILE A 301 0.50 0.63 -4.60
C ILE A 301 -0.44 1.04 -5.73
N THR A 302 -0.54 0.20 -6.76
CA THR A 302 -1.48 0.37 -7.87
C THR A 302 -2.14 -0.95 -8.16
N ASP A 303 -3.47 -0.93 -8.30
CA ASP A 303 -4.25 -2.10 -8.67
C ASP A 303 -4.19 -2.40 -10.18
N GLY A 304 -4.90 -3.45 -10.59
CA GLY A 304 -4.93 -3.89 -11.99
C GLY A 304 -5.54 -2.89 -12.95
N ASP A 305 -6.45 -2.04 -12.47
CA ASP A 305 -7.25 -1.14 -13.28
C ASP A 305 -6.65 0.29 -13.38
N GLY A 306 -5.75 0.63 -12.45
CA GLY A 306 -4.90 1.81 -12.46
C GLY A 306 -5.11 2.76 -11.28
N ASP A 307 -6.00 2.45 -10.34
CA ASP A 307 -6.12 3.20 -9.10
C ASP A 307 -4.92 3.00 -8.18
N SER A 308 -4.59 4.05 -7.43
CA SER A 308 -3.36 4.08 -6.64
C SER A 308 -3.56 4.68 -5.26
N SER A 309 -2.83 4.11 -4.31
CA SER A 309 -2.73 4.61 -2.94
C SER A 309 -1.27 4.69 -2.50
N THR A 310 -1.00 5.55 -1.53
CA THR A 310 0.35 5.76 -0.99
C THR A 310 0.35 5.70 0.52
N ALA A 311 1.37 5.08 1.10
CA ALA A 311 1.64 5.12 2.52
C ALA A 311 3.15 5.12 2.78
N THR A 312 3.56 4.95 4.04
CA THR A 312 4.96 5.09 4.45
C THR A 312 5.51 3.83 5.07
N LEU A 313 6.70 3.41 4.62
CA LEU A 313 7.55 2.46 5.33
C LEU A 313 8.55 3.23 6.18
N THR A 314 8.53 3.02 7.50
CA THR A 314 9.46 3.64 8.46
C THR A 314 10.40 2.62 9.07
N ILE A 315 11.70 2.81 8.89
CA ILE A 315 12.76 2.00 9.49
C ILE A 315 13.38 2.80 10.64
N THR A 316 13.28 2.28 11.86
CA THR A 316 13.94 2.83 13.06
C THR A 316 15.29 2.16 13.27
N ILE A 317 16.36 2.94 13.32
CA ILE A 317 17.72 2.49 13.61
C ILE A 317 18.00 2.79 15.07
N ASN A 318 18.09 1.77 15.92
CA ASN A 318 18.41 1.91 17.34
C ASN A 318 19.92 1.90 17.55
N GLY A 319 20.42 2.73 18.46
CA GLY A 319 21.84 2.77 18.80
C GLY A 319 22.31 1.55 19.58
N ALA A 320 23.61 1.29 19.49
CA ALA A 320 24.32 0.27 20.27
C ALA A 320 25.27 0.95 21.28
N ASP A 321 26.08 0.15 21.99
CA ASP A 321 27.18 0.66 22.82
C ASP A 321 28.46 0.30 22.10
N ASP A 322 29.16 1.31 21.59
CA ASP A 322 30.44 1.15 20.94
C ASP A 322 31.57 1.15 21.97
N GLY A 323 32.36 0.08 21.95
CA GLY A 323 33.52 -0.03 22.83
C GLY A 323 34.54 1.09 22.60
N VAL A 324 35.10 1.64 23.69
CA VAL A 324 36.22 2.57 23.62
C VAL A 324 37.56 1.83 23.51
N THR A 325 38.45 2.29 22.63
CA THR A 325 39.83 1.78 22.55
C THR A 325 40.84 2.92 22.66
N VAL A 326 41.98 2.64 23.29
CA VAL A 326 43.11 3.56 23.39
C VAL A 326 44.35 2.85 22.86
N SER A 327 45.07 3.52 21.96
CA SER A 327 46.31 3.00 21.36
C SER A 327 47.42 4.02 21.54
N VAL A 328 48.51 3.61 22.20
CA VAL A 328 49.73 4.41 22.36
C VAL A 328 50.79 3.83 21.43
N PRO A 329 51.38 4.63 20.52
CA PRO A 329 52.42 4.16 19.63
C PRO A 329 53.71 3.84 20.39
N VAL A 330 54.34 2.77 19.92
CA VAL A 330 55.63 2.28 20.37
C VAL A 330 56.75 2.97 19.56
N ASP A 331 57.82 3.42 20.22
CA ASP A 331 59.01 3.91 19.52
C ASP A 331 60.03 2.77 19.32
N ASP A 332 59.84 1.99 18.26
CA ASP A 332 60.72 0.88 17.88
C ASP A 332 62.13 1.34 17.43
N ALA A 333 62.35 2.64 17.24
CA ALA A 333 63.66 3.18 16.86
C ALA A 333 64.57 3.45 18.08
N ALA A 334 64.00 3.55 19.28
CA ALA A 334 64.74 3.78 20.50
C ALA A 334 65.29 2.47 21.07
N THR A 335 66.54 2.13 20.76
CA THR A 335 67.27 1.11 21.52
C THR A 335 67.66 1.66 22.88
N THR A 336 66.91 1.30 23.90
CA THR A 336 67.31 1.46 25.31
C THR A 336 68.50 0.57 25.65
N PRO A 337 69.32 0.90 26.67
CA PRO A 337 70.43 0.05 27.11
C PRO A 337 70.00 -1.34 27.61
N ASP A 338 68.75 -1.53 28.01
CA ASP A 338 68.17 -2.81 28.43
C ASP A 338 67.45 -3.57 27.29
N GLY A 339 67.35 -2.97 26.10
CA GLY A 339 66.81 -3.59 24.89
C GLY A 339 65.28 -3.62 24.81
N VAL A 340 64.59 -2.86 25.67
CA VAL A 340 63.13 -2.68 25.62
C VAL A 340 62.78 -1.65 24.55
N THR A 341 61.97 -2.04 23.57
CA THR A 341 61.58 -1.19 22.43
C THR A 341 60.15 -0.69 22.49
N THR A 342 59.40 -0.95 23.58
CA THR A 342 57.95 -0.69 23.66
C THR A 342 57.56 0.75 24.01
N ASP A 343 58.52 1.61 24.34
CA ASP A 343 58.26 2.87 25.05
C ASP A 343 58.92 4.06 24.35
N GLN A 344 58.42 5.26 24.63
CA GLN A 344 59.09 6.51 24.27
C GLN A 344 60.30 6.73 25.18
N VAL A 345 61.45 7.15 24.62
CA VAL A 345 62.72 7.23 25.37
C VAL A 345 63.28 8.64 25.40
N VAL A 346 63.76 9.02 26.58
CA VAL A 346 64.60 10.19 26.81
C VAL A 346 65.86 9.77 27.58
N PHE A 347 66.96 10.50 27.42
CA PHE A 347 68.26 10.17 28.01
C PHE A 347 68.70 11.26 29.01
N GLU A 348 68.98 10.84 30.24
CA GLU A 348 69.52 11.73 31.28
C GLU A 348 70.89 12.33 30.92
N SER A 349 71.64 11.73 29.99
CA SER A 349 72.90 12.27 29.47
C SER A 349 72.73 13.65 28.84
N GLY A 350 71.53 13.95 28.36
CA GLY A 350 71.18 15.24 27.76
C GLY A 350 70.93 16.37 28.77
N LEU A 351 70.76 16.07 30.06
CA LEU A 351 70.56 17.06 31.12
C LEU A 351 71.79 17.98 31.28
N ALA A 352 71.62 19.12 31.95
CA ALA A 352 72.67 20.15 32.07
C ALA A 352 73.98 19.66 32.73
N GLU A 353 73.90 18.68 33.64
CA GLU A 353 75.05 18.02 34.27
C GLU A 353 75.39 16.66 33.64
N GLY A 354 74.69 16.29 32.57
CA GLY A 354 74.84 15.01 31.90
C GLY A 354 76.16 14.88 31.12
N SER A 355 76.50 13.63 30.78
CA SER A 355 77.75 13.29 30.07
C SER A 355 77.79 13.76 28.60
N ALA A 356 76.63 14.12 28.02
CA ALA A 356 76.48 14.56 26.64
C ALA A 356 75.30 15.55 26.52
N THR A 357 75.48 16.78 27.01
CA THR A 357 74.43 17.80 27.06
C THR A 357 73.79 18.03 25.69
N ASN A 358 72.51 17.66 25.55
CA ASN A 358 71.73 17.77 24.33
C ASN A 358 70.24 17.83 24.71
N GLY A 359 69.61 18.98 24.56
CA GLY A 359 68.21 19.17 24.95
C GLY A 359 67.24 18.28 24.18
N ALA A 360 67.58 17.88 22.94
CA ALA A 360 66.76 16.97 22.16
C ALA A 360 66.69 15.56 22.79
N ASP A 361 67.72 15.16 23.56
CA ASP A 361 67.74 13.87 24.22
C ASP A 361 66.83 13.84 25.46
N THR A 362 66.37 14.99 25.96
CA THR A 362 65.55 15.10 27.17
C THR A 362 64.05 15.26 26.91
N GLN A 363 63.64 15.19 25.65
CA GLN A 363 62.25 15.42 25.23
C GLN A 363 61.84 14.43 24.15
N VAL A 364 60.57 14.05 24.16
CA VAL A 364 59.96 13.23 23.11
C VAL A 364 58.58 13.78 22.80
N ASN A 365 58.24 13.86 21.51
CA ASN A 365 56.93 14.30 21.05
C ASN A 365 56.22 13.09 20.43
N ALA A 366 55.12 12.69 21.05
CA ALA A 366 54.30 11.57 20.60
C ALA A 366 52.82 11.93 20.75
N SER A 367 51.97 11.18 20.05
CA SER A 367 50.52 11.21 20.22
C SER A 367 50.05 9.82 20.63
N PHE A 368 48.87 9.73 21.22
CA PHE A 368 48.12 8.48 21.32
C PHE A 368 46.76 8.68 20.69
N THR A 369 46.08 7.59 20.41
CA THR A 369 44.80 7.57 19.71
C THR A 369 43.71 7.03 20.61
N VAL A 370 42.52 7.62 20.55
CA VAL A 370 41.33 7.16 21.27
C VAL A 370 40.21 6.99 20.26
N LYS A 371 39.67 5.78 20.11
CA LYS A 371 38.47 5.54 19.31
C LYS A 371 37.28 5.42 20.25
N ALA A 372 36.32 6.31 20.12
CA ALA A 372 35.05 6.32 20.86
C ALA A 372 33.95 6.77 19.90
N LEU A 373 33.28 5.81 19.26
CA LEU A 373 32.29 6.09 18.20
C LEU A 373 31.02 6.77 18.79
N ASP A 374 30.57 6.31 19.96
CA ASP A 374 29.58 6.98 20.83
C ASP A 374 29.98 8.37 21.35
N GLY A 375 31.22 8.78 21.08
CA GLY A 375 31.81 10.03 21.57
C GLY A 375 32.46 9.94 22.94
N LEU A 376 33.16 11.02 23.30
CA LEU A 376 33.85 11.13 24.59
C LEU A 376 32.88 11.54 25.71
N SER A 377 33.05 10.94 26.89
CA SER A 377 32.26 11.31 28.07
C SER A 377 32.46 12.78 28.45
N GLU A 378 31.35 13.48 28.75
CA GLU A 378 31.37 14.87 29.22
C GLU A 378 32.25 15.05 30.47
N SER A 379 32.26 14.06 31.36
CA SER A 379 33.10 14.06 32.55
C SER A 379 33.96 12.80 32.62
N GLY A 380 35.27 12.98 32.51
CA GLY A 380 36.22 11.88 32.64
C GLY A 380 36.41 11.02 31.40
N ALA A 381 36.34 11.66 30.23
CA ALA A 381 36.72 11.08 28.94
C ALA A 381 38.09 10.38 28.98
N ILE A 382 39.10 11.03 29.57
CA ILE A 382 40.44 10.44 29.73
C ILE A 382 40.88 10.56 31.18
N THR A 383 41.34 9.44 31.76
CA THR A 383 41.96 9.41 33.08
C THR A 383 43.41 8.96 32.97
N LEU A 384 44.33 9.84 33.36
CA LEU A 384 45.76 9.56 33.43
C LEU A 384 46.14 9.24 34.88
N SER A 385 46.84 8.13 35.09
CA SER A 385 47.42 7.76 36.40
C SER A 385 48.92 7.97 36.36
N TYR A 386 49.48 8.68 37.34
CA TYR A 386 50.91 9.02 37.40
C TYR A 386 51.43 9.10 38.84
N GLN A 387 52.74 9.17 39.01
CA GLN A 387 53.35 9.55 40.29
C GLN A 387 53.83 10.99 40.19
N ASP A 388 53.53 11.81 41.20
CA ASP A 388 54.01 13.19 41.27
C ASP A 388 55.49 13.27 41.72
N VAL A 389 56.01 14.50 41.86
CA VAL A 389 57.39 14.81 42.27
C VAL A 389 57.80 14.19 43.62
N ASP A 390 56.83 13.86 44.47
CA ASP A 390 57.04 13.24 45.78
C ASP A 390 56.89 11.70 45.73
N GLY A 391 56.63 11.13 44.55
CA GLY A 391 56.40 9.70 44.33
C GLY A 391 55.00 9.24 44.79
N VAL A 392 54.06 10.15 44.97
CA VAL A 392 52.68 9.84 45.38
C VAL A 392 51.82 9.60 44.13
N ALA A 393 51.02 8.54 44.15
CA ALA A 393 50.10 8.23 43.07
C ALA A 393 49.00 9.30 42.96
N GLN A 394 48.82 9.83 41.76
CA GLN A 394 47.85 10.85 41.40
C GLN A 394 47.06 10.43 40.16
N THR A 395 45.91 11.09 39.96
CA THR A 395 45.12 10.96 38.74
C THR A 395 44.76 12.32 38.18
N LYS A 396 44.90 12.49 36.86
CA LYS A 396 44.35 13.64 36.12
C LYS A 396 43.20 13.15 35.26
N VAL A 397 42.02 13.66 35.55
CA VAL A 397 40.80 13.39 34.80
C VAL A 397 40.56 14.57 33.86
N LEU A 398 40.32 14.29 32.59
CA LEU A 398 40.00 15.27 31.55
C LEU A 398 38.56 15.07 31.10
N SER A 399 37.79 16.15 31.10
CA SER A 399 36.51 16.25 30.41
C SER A 399 36.68 16.31 28.89
N ARG A 400 35.62 16.00 28.14
CA ARG A 400 35.58 16.21 26.68
C ARG A 400 35.99 17.64 26.31
N ALA A 401 35.44 18.64 26.98
CA ALA A 401 35.76 20.05 26.72
C ALA A 401 37.24 20.40 26.97
N GLU A 402 37.87 19.81 27.99
CA GLU A 402 39.31 19.99 28.22
C GLU A 402 40.16 19.36 27.13
N ILE A 403 39.73 18.22 26.57
CA ILE A 403 40.41 17.52 25.46
C ILE A 403 40.28 18.33 24.17
N GLU A 404 39.07 18.76 23.82
CA GLU A 404 38.82 19.56 22.61
C GLU A 404 39.52 20.93 22.66
N ALA A 405 39.84 21.44 23.84
CA ALA A 405 40.59 22.68 24.04
C ALA A 405 42.12 22.50 23.92
N LEU A 406 42.64 21.27 23.84
CA LEU A 406 44.07 21.01 23.64
C LEU A 406 44.50 21.57 22.28
N GLY A 407 45.57 22.38 22.28
CA GLY A 407 45.99 23.20 21.13
C GLY A 407 45.76 24.69 21.35
N GLY A 408 44.76 25.06 22.16
CA GLY A 408 44.59 26.42 22.69
C GLY A 408 44.99 26.54 24.17
N THR A 409 44.68 25.51 24.97
CA THR A 409 45.01 25.45 26.41
C THR A 409 45.66 24.10 26.73
N ALA A 410 46.98 24.09 26.82
CA ALA A 410 47.73 22.89 27.17
C ALA A 410 47.47 22.45 28.63
N GLN A 411 47.49 21.14 28.87
CA GLN A 411 47.47 20.56 30.21
C GLN A 411 48.90 20.17 30.59
N HIS A 412 49.36 20.66 31.74
CA HIS A 412 50.69 20.37 32.27
C HIS A 412 50.57 19.46 33.50
N ILE A 413 51.31 18.37 33.49
CA ILE A 413 51.30 17.36 34.56
C ILE A 413 52.74 17.15 35.02
N GLU A 414 53.05 17.60 36.23
CA GLU A 414 54.34 17.33 36.88
C GLU A 414 54.35 15.90 37.39
N THR A 415 55.28 15.10 36.87
CA THR A 415 55.50 13.72 37.26
C THR A 415 56.77 13.61 38.11
N GLN A 416 57.03 12.43 38.66
CA GLN A 416 58.21 12.16 39.48
C GLN A 416 59.54 12.53 38.81
N TYR A 417 59.64 12.36 37.49
CA TYR A 417 60.90 12.45 36.75
C TYR A 417 60.89 13.47 35.61
N GLY A 418 59.81 14.25 35.45
CA GLY A 418 59.69 15.24 34.39
C GLY A 418 58.26 15.76 34.26
N THR A 419 57.97 16.44 33.16
CA THR A 419 56.67 17.06 32.91
C THR A 419 56.04 16.43 31.67
N LEU A 420 54.80 15.96 31.78
CA LEU A 420 53.98 15.58 30.63
C LEU A 420 53.12 16.79 30.22
N GLU A 421 53.22 17.17 28.95
CA GLU A 421 52.40 18.23 28.37
C GLU A 421 51.46 17.64 27.32
N LEU A 422 50.15 17.83 27.50
CA LEU A 422 49.16 17.57 26.46
C LEU A 422 48.82 18.90 25.81
N ASN A 423 49.16 19.06 24.53
CA ASN A 423 49.08 20.36 23.86
C ASN A 423 48.45 20.31 22.46
N GLY A 424 47.85 19.19 22.06
CA GLY A 424 47.14 19.08 20.81
C GLY A 424 46.02 18.06 20.86
N TYR A 425 44.95 18.33 20.12
CA TYR A 425 43.86 17.41 19.84
C TYR A 425 43.51 17.52 18.35
N HIS A 426 43.22 16.38 17.73
CA HIS A 426 42.74 16.30 16.37
C HIS A 426 41.71 15.16 16.31
N GLN A 427 40.51 15.47 15.84
CA GLN A 427 39.48 14.47 15.58
C GLN A 427 39.53 14.06 14.12
N ALA A 428 39.70 12.77 13.85
CA ALA A 428 39.53 12.23 12.52
C ALA A 428 38.05 12.08 12.18
N ALA A 429 37.73 12.00 10.89
CA ALA A 429 36.35 11.85 10.44
C ALA A 429 35.74 10.51 10.89
N ASP A 430 36.54 9.47 11.13
CA ASP A 430 36.10 8.11 11.49
C ASP A 430 35.88 7.89 13.00
N GLY A 431 35.83 8.97 13.79
CA GLY A 431 35.64 8.91 15.25
C GLY A 431 36.92 8.60 16.05
N THR A 432 38.09 8.69 15.40
CA THR A 432 39.44 8.47 15.98
C THR A 432 40.12 9.75 16.47
#